data_AF-A0A1V5IN28-F1
#
_entry.id   AF-A0A1V5IN28-F1
#
_cell.length_a   1.000
_cell.length_b   1.000
_cell.length_c   1.000
_cell.angle_alpha   90.00
_cell.angle_beta   90.00
_cell.angle_gamma   90.00
#
_symmetry.space_group_name_H-M   'P 1'
#
loop_
_entity.id
_entity.type
_entity.pdbx_description
1 polymer ?
#
loop_
_entity_poly.entity_id
_entity_poly.type
_entity_poly.pdbx_seq_one_letter_code
_entity_poly.pdbx_strand_id
1 'polypeptide(L)'
;MSLLVLGFAALLALSAGLPGGAVGQADAASAEAGVRIAGHGGTEGGSAGPWDTAGPYPAAYDLREVGLLTGVRSQDNHSTCWIMAAIGALESSILRREGLALELSANNLANHMASRLRYEGMAPGELALAYFARWEGPVRESSDPYPRPGGSPPFLRAVRHVQEALLLPGRQGPLDNAPLKWAIMTHGGVAAAVDFRVQSQYKSWNGVTHAYYNASRLTPNHHIMIVGWDDGYPAVGFLAGSRPPGDGAFLIRNSWGTDWGDEGFAWVSYYDATIGDAAMVYSGVESVKNYDAVYQYDALGRSAWVGVTASEEAWFANRFTAAGTGVVKAVSFYTPVPGTSYEVRVARGLGGVAAAPAAAAGTLAVAGYHTVRLQRPVAVTAGRRFVAAVRVETPG
;
A
#
# COMPACT_ATOMS: atom_id res chain seq x y z
N MET A 1 -25.34 16.88 -0.80
CA MET A 1 -25.35 15.55 -0.14
C MET A 1 -23.89 15.23 0.15
N SER A 2 -23.43 15.45 1.40
CA SER A 2 -22.00 15.41 1.72
C SER A 2 -21.60 14.06 2.33
N LEU A 3 -20.57 13.44 1.76
CA LEU A 3 -20.06 12.09 2.00
C LEU A 3 -18.68 12.15 2.68
N LEU A 4 -18.47 11.36 3.74
CA LEU A 4 -17.24 11.31 4.53
C LEU A 4 -16.58 9.91 4.54
N VAL A 5 -15.25 9.88 4.49
CA VAL A 5 -14.37 8.72 4.81
C VAL A 5 -13.50 9.04 6.02
N LEU A 6 -13.18 8.05 6.85
CA LEU A 6 -12.40 8.22 8.09
C LEU A 6 -11.17 7.32 8.07
N GLY A 7 -9.96 7.83 8.29
CA GLY A 7 -8.75 7.00 8.38
C GLY A 7 -8.35 6.67 9.82
N PHE A 8 -7.91 5.43 10.06
CA PHE A 8 -7.33 4.97 11.32
C PHE A 8 -5.94 4.37 11.11
N ALA A 9 -4.92 4.85 11.80
CA ALA A 9 -3.73 4.09 12.16
C ALA A 9 -3.50 4.20 13.69
N ALA A 10 -2.91 3.16 14.28
CA ALA A 10 -2.55 3.16 15.70
C ALA A 10 -1.49 4.25 15.98
N LEU A 11 -1.79 5.17 16.89
CA LEU A 11 -0.88 6.21 17.35
C LEU A 11 0.00 5.68 18.50
N LEU A 12 1.31 5.89 18.39
CA LEU A 12 2.15 6.24 19.54
C LEU A 12 3.03 7.42 19.13
N ALA A 13 2.75 8.58 19.71
CA ALA A 13 3.60 9.76 19.65
C ALA A 13 4.55 9.73 20.85
N LEU A 14 5.86 9.81 20.60
CA LEU A 14 6.81 10.34 21.57
C LEU A 14 7.23 11.73 21.08
N SER A 15 6.87 12.74 21.88
CA SER A 15 7.33 14.13 21.76
C SER A 15 8.86 14.17 21.93
N ALA A 16 9.59 15.04 21.22
CA ALA A 16 9.77 16.43 21.63
C ALA A 16 10.16 17.37 20.47
N GLY A 17 9.70 18.62 20.55
CA GLY A 17 10.30 19.79 19.90
C GLY A 17 9.49 20.44 18.76
N LEU A 18 8.50 21.26 19.11
CA LEU A 18 7.87 22.28 18.23
C LEU A 18 8.75 23.56 18.18
N PRO A 19 8.55 24.49 17.21
CA PRO A 19 7.46 25.46 17.31
C PRO A 19 6.69 25.75 15.99
N GLY A 20 5.37 25.94 16.12
CA GLY A 20 4.58 26.77 15.20
C GLY A 20 3.40 26.08 14.49
N GLY A 21 2.20 26.13 15.06
CA GLY A 21 0.93 25.77 14.41
C GLY A 21 -0.10 25.21 15.39
N ALA A 22 -1.28 25.83 15.46
CA ALA A 22 -2.27 25.66 16.53
C ALA A 22 -2.68 24.20 16.81
N VAL A 23 -2.52 23.79 18.07
CA VAL A 23 -2.74 22.42 18.58
C VAL A 23 -4.15 22.31 19.16
N GLY A 24 -4.97 21.43 18.60
CA GLY A 24 -6.17 20.92 19.27
C GLY A 24 -5.76 19.82 20.25
N GLN A 25 -5.99 20.06 21.54
CA GLN A 25 -5.74 19.10 22.64
C GLN A 25 -6.54 17.80 22.43
N ALA A 26 -5.83 16.69 22.28
CA ALA A 26 -6.40 15.35 22.35
C ALA A 26 -6.33 14.86 23.80
N ASP A 27 -7.45 14.94 24.53
CA ASP A 27 -7.61 14.20 25.78
C ASP A 27 -7.76 12.71 25.45
N ALA A 28 -6.66 11.96 25.63
CA ALA A 28 -6.63 10.51 25.61
C ALA A 28 -6.79 9.99 27.04
N ALA A 29 -7.90 9.30 27.32
CA ALA A 29 -8.03 8.47 28.50
C ALA A 29 -7.60 7.05 28.11
N SER A 30 -6.39 6.64 28.47
CA SER A 30 -5.91 5.27 28.35
C SER A 30 -6.10 4.55 29.68
N ALA A 31 -6.93 3.50 29.70
CA ALA A 31 -6.83 2.47 30.72
C ALA A 31 -5.66 1.56 30.33
N GLU A 32 -4.64 1.47 31.18
CA GLU A 32 -3.46 0.63 30.96
C GLU A 32 -3.83 -0.86 30.99
N ALA A 33 -3.74 -1.52 29.85
CA ALA A 33 -3.59 -2.97 29.74
C ALA A 33 -2.39 -3.25 28.83
N GLY A 34 -1.52 -4.18 29.22
CA GLY A 34 -0.20 -4.41 28.64
C GLY A 34 -0.17 -4.44 27.12
N VAL A 35 0.32 -3.34 26.53
CA VAL A 35 0.53 -3.14 25.10
C VAL A 35 1.91 -3.65 24.70
N ARG A 36 2.00 -4.50 23.67
CA ARG A 36 3.26 -4.76 22.96
C ARG A 36 3.25 -4.02 21.63
N ILE A 37 4.34 -3.31 21.34
CA ILE A 37 4.61 -2.72 20.02
C ILE A 37 5.48 -3.72 19.25
N ALA A 38 4.95 -4.30 18.18
CA ALA A 38 5.75 -5.08 17.25
C ALA A 38 6.29 -4.15 16.16
N GLY A 39 7.59 -4.25 15.87
CA GLY A 39 8.21 -3.59 14.71
C GLY A 39 7.69 -4.16 13.38
N HIS A 40 8.16 -3.63 12.25
CA HIS A 40 7.81 -4.04 10.87
C HIS A 40 8.28 -5.48 10.52
N GLY A 41 7.98 -6.46 11.37
CA GLY A 41 8.23 -7.88 11.17
C GLY A 41 6.96 -8.55 10.64
N GLY A 42 7.15 -9.44 9.67
CA GLY A 42 6.10 -10.15 8.97
C GLY A 42 5.10 -10.85 9.90
N THR A 43 3.87 -10.89 9.41
CA THR A 43 2.77 -11.66 10.00
C THR A 43 3.10 -13.16 9.90
N GLU A 44 3.45 -13.79 11.01
CA GLU A 44 3.46 -15.24 11.13
C GLU A 44 2.01 -15.75 11.25
N GLY A 45 1.66 -16.80 10.51
CA GLY A 45 0.47 -17.63 10.79
C GLY A 45 -0.69 -17.57 9.78
N GLY A 46 -0.63 -18.40 8.74
CA GLY A 46 -1.65 -19.43 8.45
C GLY A 46 -3.13 -19.08 8.29
N SER A 47 -3.54 -17.87 7.94
CA SER A 47 -4.92 -17.61 7.52
C SER A 47 -5.06 -17.79 6.00
N ALA A 48 -6.07 -18.58 5.60
CA ALA A 48 -6.35 -18.84 4.19
C ALA A 48 -6.68 -17.53 3.46
N GLY A 49 -6.02 -17.30 2.34
CA GLY A 49 -6.26 -16.13 1.49
C GLY A 49 -7.05 -16.49 0.24
N PRO A 50 -7.50 -15.49 -0.54
CA PRO A 50 -8.17 -15.74 -1.83
C PRO A 50 -7.32 -16.58 -2.79
N TRP A 51 -5.99 -16.50 -2.68
CA TRP A 51 -5.05 -17.20 -3.53
C TRP A 51 -5.06 -18.73 -3.38
N ASP A 52 -5.58 -19.26 -2.28
CA ASP A 52 -5.65 -20.72 -2.02
C ASP A 52 -6.72 -21.41 -2.88
N THR A 53 -7.72 -20.65 -3.35
CA THR A 53 -8.86 -21.18 -4.13
C THR A 53 -8.97 -20.58 -5.52
N ALA A 54 -8.25 -19.48 -5.80
CA ALA A 54 -8.29 -18.81 -7.11
C ALA A 54 -7.47 -19.51 -8.21
N GLY A 55 -6.68 -20.54 -7.86
CA GLY A 55 -5.91 -21.33 -8.82
C GLY A 55 -6.75 -22.35 -9.61
N PRO A 56 -6.14 -23.08 -10.56
CA PRO A 56 -4.72 -23.03 -10.91
C PRO A 56 -4.33 -21.75 -11.66
N TYR A 57 -3.12 -21.23 -11.43
CA TYR A 57 -2.56 -20.10 -12.16
C TYR A 57 -1.90 -20.57 -13.47
N PRO A 58 -1.88 -19.75 -14.53
CA PRO A 58 -1.14 -20.09 -15.75
C PRO A 58 0.36 -20.15 -15.47
N ALA A 59 1.07 -20.94 -16.29
CA ALA A 59 2.53 -21.11 -16.18
C ALA A 59 3.27 -19.78 -16.42
N ALA A 60 2.73 -18.91 -17.28
CA ALA A 60 3.25 -17.57 -17.51
C ALA A 60 2.10 -16.56 -17.63
N TYR A 61 2.39 -15.31 -17.26
CA TYR A 61 1.47 -14.19 -17.40
C TYR A 61 2.28 -12.89 -17.47
N ASP A 62 1.94 -12.02 -18.42
CA ASP A 62 2.68 -10.78 -18.66
C ASP A 62 1.70 -9.61 -18.85
N LEU A 63 1.76 -8.60 -17.97
CA LEU A 63 0.92 -7.41 -18.08
C LEU A 63 1.21 -6.56 -19.33
N ARG A 64 2.39 -6.71 -19.97
CA ARG A 64 2.70 -6.10 -21.27
C ARG A 64 1.77 -6.65 -22.35
N GLU A 65 1.62 -7.97 -22.41
CA GLU A 65 0.84 -8.67 -23.44
C GLU A 65 -0.66 -8.41 -23.30
N VAL A 66 -1.16 -8.26 -22.07
CA VAL A 66 -2.57 -7.95 -21.82
C VAL A 66 -2.88 -6.45 -21.76
N GLY A 67 -1.91 -5.58 -22.05
CA GLY A 67 -2.11 -4.13 -22.17
C GLY A 67 -2.47 -3.44 -20.85
N LEU A 68 -1.91 -3.90 -19.73
CA LEU A 68 -2.22 -3.41 -18.38
C LEU A 68 -1.09 -2.56 -17.77
N LEU A 69 -0.23 -1.98 -18.60
CA LEU A 69 0.89 -1.14 -18.19
C LEU A 69 0.86 0.22 -18.89
N THR A 70 1.26 1.25 -18.15
CA THR A 70 1.70 2.55 -18.70
C THR A 70 3.16 2.47 -19.14
N GLY A 71 3.67 3.51 -19.82
CA GLY A 71 5.06 3.56 -20.27
C GLY A 71 6.07 3.60 -19.11
N VAL A 72 7.25 3.01 -19.30
CA VAL A 72 8.37 3.00 -18.34
C VAL A 72 8.86 4.43 -18.08
N ARG A 73 9.25 4.72 -16.83
CA ARG A 73 9.76 6.03 -16.40
C ARG A 73 11.13 5.93 -15.75
N SER A 74 11.84 7.05 -15.69
CA SER A 74 13.10 7.21 -14.96
C SER A 74 12.87 7.92 -13.63
N GLN A 75 13.48 7.41 -12.55
CA GLN A 75 13.61 8.08 -11.25
C GLN A 75 14.81 9.04 -11.20
N ASP A 76 15.54 9.17 -12.30
CA ASP A 76 16.80 9.87 -12.43
C ASP A 76 17.73 9.55 -11.24
N ASN A 77 18.36 10.56 -10.63
CA ASN A 77 19.25 10.36 -9.49
C ASN A 77 18.61 10.69 -8.14
N HIS A 78 17.27 10.67 -8.04
CA HIS A 78 16.56 11.13 -6.83
C HIS A 78 16.23 10.02 -5.81
N SER A 79 16.55 8.76 -6.11
CA SER A 79 16.24 7.62 -5.23
C SER A 79 14.75 7.44 -4.90
N THR A 80 13.84 7.81 -5.82
CA THR A 80 12.38 7.75 -5.65
C THR A 80 11.75 6.45 -6.19
N CYS A 81 12.47 5.33 -6.16
CA CYS A 81 12.00 4.05 -6.72
C CYS A 81 10.69 3.55 -6.11
N TRP A 82 10.52 3.73 -4.79
CA TRP A 82 9.30 3.35 -4.07
C TRP A 82 8.08 4.17 -4.53
N ILE A 83 8.28 5.43 -4.91
CA ILE A 83 7.24 6.27 -5.52
C ILE A 83 6.87 5.73 -6.89
N MET A 84 7.88 5.42 -7.72
CA MET A 84 7.65 4.92 -9.08
C MET A 84 6.94 3.57 -9.09
N ALA A 85 7.33 2.66 -8.19
CA ALA A 85 6.67 1.37 -8.01
C ALA A 85 5.21 1.53 -7.56
N ALA A 86 4.96 2.38 -6.57
CA ALA A 86 3.61 2.63 -6.06
C ALA A 86 2.70 3.30 -7.12
N ILE A 87 3.21 4.31 -7.82
CA ILE A 87 2.49 4.98 -8.92
C ILE A 87 2.19 3.99 -10.04
N GLY A 88 3.18 3.22 -10.50
CA GLY A 88 2.97 2.23 -11.56
C GLY A 88 1.93 1.17 -11.18
N ALA A 89 1.96 0.68 -9.94
CA ALA A 89 0.98 -0.30 -9.45
C ALA A 89 -0.43 0.30 -9.45
N LEU A 90 -0.58 1.55 -8.99
CA LEU A 90 -1.86 2.25 -8.98
C LEU A 90 -2.39 2.51 -10.40
N GLU A 91 -1.52 2.93 -11.33
CA GLU A 91 -1.87 3.13 -12.74
C GLU A 91 -2.34 1.82 -13.39
N SER A 92 -1.62 0.72 -13.13
CA SER A 92 -1.98 -0.62 -13.64
C SER A 92 -3.34 -1.08 -13.09
N SER A 93 -3.62 -0.86 -11.80
CA SER A 93 -4.92 -1.19 -11.20
C SER A 93 -6.08 -0.36 -11.77
N ILE A 94 -5.85 0.92 -12.06
CA ILE A 94 -6.84 1.77 -12.73
C ILE A 94 -7.10 1.28 -14.15
N LEU A 95 -6.03 1.03 -14.92
CA LEU A 95 -6.12 0.57 -16.30
C LEU A 95 -6.84 -0.77 -16.39
N ARG A 96 -6.53 -1.72 -15.50
CA ARG A 96 -7.19 -3.02 -15.44
C ARG A 96 -8.69 -2.92 -15.22
N ARG A 97 -9.12 -2.07 -14.28
CA ARG A 97 -10.51 -2.01 -13.88
C ARG A 97 -11.36 -1.10 -14.75
N GLU A 98 -10.79 0.01 -15.21
CA GLU A 98 -11.52 1.06 -15.92
C GLU A 98 -11.20 1.11 -17.42
N GLY A 99 -10.18 0.38 -17.89
CA GLY A 99 -9.65 0.53 -19.24
C GLY A 99 -8.99 1.90 -19.47
N LEU A 100 -8.70 2.64 -18.40
CA LEU A 100 -8.17 4.01 -18.48
C LEU A 100 -6.67 4.04 -18.20
N ALA A 101 -5.89 4.30 -19.25
CA ALA A 101 -4.47 4.61 -19.10
C ALA A 101 -4.33 6.03 -18.54
N LEU A 102 -4.03 6.12 -17.25
CA LEU A 102 -3.87 7.38 -16.54
C LEU A 102 -2.41 7.53 -16.13
N GLU A 103 -1.76 8.62 -16.55
CA GLU A 103 -0.42 8.95 -16.10
C GLU A 103 -0.46 9.85 -14.86
N LEU A 104 0.07 9.35 -13.76
CA LEU A 104 0.03 9.96 -12.44
C LEU A 104 1.39 10.52 -12.04
N SER A 105 1.38 11.65 -11.34
CA SER A 105 2.60 12.38 -10.99
C SER A 105 3.34 11.72 -9.83
N ALA A 106 4.54 11.21 -10.12
CA ALA A 106 5.51 10.84 -9.09
C ALA A 106 6.07 12.08 -8.38
N ASN A 107 6.16 13.21 -9.08
CA ASN A 107 6.66 14.47 -8.54
C ASN A 107 5.81 14.97 -7.37
N ASN A 108 4.48 14.91 -7.54
CA ASN A 108 3.57 15.39 -6.52
C ASN A 108 3.71 14.56 -5.24
N LEU A 109 3.78 13.23 -5.36
CA LEU A 109 4.02 12.37 -4.21
C LEU A 109 5.37 12.71 -3.54
N ALA A 110 6.42 12.94 -4.34
CA ALA A 110 7.74 13.28 -3.82
C ALA A 110 7.78 14.62 -3.05
N ASN A 111 7.05 15.64 -3.50
CA ASN A 111 6.98 16.94 -2.82
C ASN A 111 6.00 16.97 -1.64
N HIS A 112 5.06 16.04 -1.58
CA HIS A 112 3.98 15.99 -0.57
C HIS A 112 4.16 14.85 0.43
N MET A 113 5.37 14.33 0.58
CA MET A 113 5.68 13.42 1.67
C MET A 113 5.48 14.18 2.98
N ALA A 114 4.44 13.86 3.76
CA ALA A 114 4.16 14.48 5.07
C ALA A 114 5.21 14.13 6.16
N SER A 115 6.44 13.82 5.74
CA SER A 115 7.57 13.34 6.53
C SER A 115 8.72 14.35 6.46
N ARG A 116 9.76 14.16 7.28
CA ARG A 116 10.99 14.94 7.18
C ARG A 116 11.86 14.55 5.99
N LEU A 117 11.47 13.54 5.22
CA LEU A 117 12.16 13.21 3.98
C LEU A 117 12.04 14.41 3.05
N ARG A 118 13.20 14.82 2.51
CA ARG A 118 13.25 15.78 1.41
C ARG A 118 12.75 15.05 0.16
N TYR A 119 12.63 15.76 -0.96
CA TYR A 119 12.23 15.20 -2.26
C TYR A 119 12.93 13.88 -2.65
N GLU A 120 14.14 13.66 -2.13
CA GLU A 120 15.00 12.51 -2.40
C GLU A 120 15.07 11.56 -1.20
N GLY A 121 15.19 10.26 -1.50
CA GLY A 121 15.49 9.23 -0.52
C GLY A 121 14.60 8.00 -0.63
N MET A 122 15.18 6.85 -0.32
CA MET A 122 14.43 5.61 -0.20
C MET A 122 13.54 5.66 1.04
N ALA A 123 12.28 5.25 0.86
CA ALA A 123 11.34 5.09 1.94
C ALA A 123 10.49 3.83 1.73
N PRO A 124 9.78 3.36 2.76
CA PRO A 124 8.81 2.28 2.61
C PRO A 124 7.62 2.70 1.73
N GLY A 125 7.06 1.74 0.99
CA GLY A 125 5.88 1.96 0.14
C GLY A 125 4.64 2.44 0.91
N GLU A 126 4.58 2.22 2.22
CA GLU A 126 3.51 2.70 3.10
C GLU A 126 3.36 4.22 3.11
N LEU A 127 4.44 4.99 2.87
CA LEU A 127 4.32 6.44 2.72
C LEU A 127 3.54 6.84 1.48
N ALA A 128 3.63 6.04 0.40
CA ALA A 128 2.84 6.27 -0.81
C ALA A 128 1.37 5.95 -0.55
N LEU A 129 1.10 4.83 0.16
CA LEU A 129 -0.24 4.51 0.61
C LEU A 129 -0.84 5.61 1.49
N ALA A 130 -0.08 6.18 2.44
CA ALA A 130 -0.56 7.28 3.25
C ALA A 130 -0.95 8.50 2.41
N TYR A 131 -0.15 8.83 1.37
CA TYR A 131 -0.44 9.94 0.44
C TYR A 131 -1.72 9.70 -0.35
N PHE A 132 -1.93 8.48 -0.83
CA PHE A 132 -3.15 8.12 -1.54
C PHE A 132 -4.38 8.04 -0.62
N ALA A 133 -4.24 7.46 0.58
CA ALA A 133 -5.33 7.30 1.55
C ALA A 133 -5.83 8.64 2.08
N ARG A 134 -4.94 9.65 2.15
CA ARG A 134 -5.32 11.00 2.58
C ARG A 134 -5.84 11.92 1.49
N TRP A 135 -5.97 11.41 0.26
CA TRP A 135 -6.44 12.12 -0.93
C TRP A 135 -5.68 13.41 -1.24
N GLU A 136 -4.40 13.46 -0.87
CA GLU A 136 -3.51 14.52 -1.32
C GLU A 136 -3.19 14.35 -2.82
N GLY A 137 -3.18 13.10 -3.29
CA GLY A 137 -3.32 12.75 -4.69
C GLY A 137 -3.88 11.34 -4.89
N PRO A 138 -3.57 10.67 -6.01
CA PRO A 138 -2.60 11.08 -7.03
C PRO A 138 -3.11 12.20 -7.93
N VAL A 139 -2.21 12.99 -8.52
CA VAL A 139 -2.52 14.01 -9.53
C VAL A 139 -2.00 13.55 -10.90
N ARG A 140 -2.37 14.21 -12.01
CA ARG A 140 -1.86 13.84 -13.34
C ARG A 140 -0.41 14.24 -13.53
N GLU A 141 0.37 13.41 -14.20
CA GLU A 141 1.74 13.71 -14.64
C GLU A 141 1.79 15.02 -15.45
N SER A 142 0.83 15.22 -16.36
CA SER A 142 0.72 16.44 -17.17
C SER A 142 0.52 17.73 -16.35
N SER A 143 0.06 17.62 -15.10
CA SER A 143 -0.18 18.75 -14.21
C SER A 143 0.99 19.02 -13.28
N ASP A 144 1.83 18.02 -13.03
CA ASP A 144 3.04 18.14 -12.20
C ASP A 144 4.14 17.18 -12.70
N PRO A 145 4.83 17.53 -13.80
CA PRO A 145 5.80 16.63 -14.43
C PRO A 145 7.02 16.34 -13.56
N TYR A 146 7.53 15.11 -13.62
CA TYR A 146 8.76 14.68 -12.96
C TYR A 146 10.02 14.96 -13.81
N PRO A 147 11.18 15.31 -13.22
CA PRO A 147 11.38 15.73 -11.83
C PRO A 147 11.23 17.26 -11.64
N ARG A 148 10.63 17.67 -10.52
CA ARG A 148 10.56 19.07 -10.06
C ARG A 148 10.77 19.15 -8.53
N PRO A 149 12.02 19.02 -8.06
CA PRO A 149 12.35 19.26 -6.66
C PRO A 149 12.00 20.70 -6.26
N GLY A 150 11.49 20.88 -5.05
CA GLY A 150 11.24 22.21 -4.47
C GLY A 150 9.78 22.66 -4.45
N GLY A 151 8.87 21.83 -4.98
CA GLY A 151 7.43 21.99 -4.78
C GLY A 151 6.60 21.67 -6.02
N SER A 152 5.34 21.36 -5.77
CA SER A 152 4.32 21.16 -6.81
C SER A 152 3.56 22.47 -7.08
N PRO A 153 2.95 22.64 -8.27
CA PRO A 153 1.99 23.70 -8.49
C PRO A 153 0.89 23.74 -7.41
N PRO A 154 0.42 24.93 -7.00
CA PRO A 154 -0.58 25.03 -5.96
C PRO A 154 -1.95 24.53 -6.46
N PHE A 155 -2.81 24.15 -5.51
CA PHE A 155 -4.21 23.76 -5.76
C PHE A 155 -4.42 22.52 -6.64
N LEU A 156 -3.39 21.70 -6.84
CA LEU A 156 -3.59 20.37 -7.40
C LEU A 156 -4.50 19.53 -6.50
N ARG A 157 -5.26 18.63 -7.12
CA ARG A 157 -6.25 17.79 -6.47
C ARG A 157 -6.12 16.37 -6.98
N ALA A 158 -6.39 15.42 -6.08
CA ALA A 158 -6.47 14.01 -6.44
C ALA A 158 -7.41 13.82 -7.63
N VAL A 159 -7.02 12.97 -8.59
CA VAL A 159 -7.86 12.57 -9.72
C VAL A 159 -8.51 11.21 -9.52
N ARG A 160 -8.11 10.50 -8.46
CA ARG A 160 -8.71 9.26 -7.94
C ARG A 160 -8.59 9.25 -6.43
N HIS A 161 -9.51 8.55 -5.77
CA HIS A 161 -9.44 8.30 -4.33
C HIS A 161 -9.12 6.83 -4.08
N VAL A 162 -7.99 6.52 -3.46
CA VAL A 162 -7.69 5.14 -3.02
C VAL A 162 -8.52 4.83 -1.77
N GLN A 163 -9.22 3.72 -1.83
CA GLN A 163 -10.11 3.16 -0.81
C GLN A 163 -9.58 1.84 -0.25
N GLU A 164 -8.79 1.10 -1.02
CA GLU A 164 -8.23 -0.17 -0.56
C GLU A 164 -6.85 -0.42 -1.16
N ALA A 165 -5.94 -0.85 -0.29
CA ALA A 165 -4.64 -1.40 -0.66
C ALA A 165 -4.39 -2.66 0.13
N LEU A 166 -4.08 -3.76 -0.56
CA LEU A 166 -3.82 -5.05 0.05
C LEU A 166 -2.33 -5.22 0.28
N LEU A 167 -1.97 -5.60 1.50
CA LEU A 167 -0.61 -5.94 1.89
C LEU A 167 -0.49 -7.47 1.79
N LEU A 168 0.24 -7.94 0.79
CA LEU A 168 0.37 -9.36 0.54
C LEU A 168 1.29 -10.00 1.59
N PRO A 169 1.03 -11.26 2.00
CA PRO A 169 1.90 -11.94 2.93
C PRO A 169 3.30 -12.12 2.33
N GLY A 170 4.29 -12.13 3.21
CA GLY A 170 5.65 -12.51 2.82
C GLY A 170 5.67 -13.96 2.33
N ARG A 171 6.42 -14.20 1.26
CA ARG A 171 6.58 -15.54 0.67
C ARG A 171 7.29 -16.44 1.68
N GLN A 172 6.73 -17.61 1.95
CA GLN A 172 7.33 -18.62 2.85
C GLN A 172 8.47 -19.40 2.21
N GLY A 173 8.64 -19.26 0.89
CA GLY A 173 9.72 -19.87 0.13
C GLY A 173 9.68 -19.47 -1.35
N PRO A 174 10.66 -19.92 -2.15
CA PRO A 174 10.78 -19.50 -3.55
C PRO A 174 9.61 -19.94 -4.44
N LEU A 175 8.87 -20.98 -4.03
CA LEU A 175 7.72 -21.48 -4.80
C LEU A 175 6.37 -20.99 -4.23
N ASP A 176 6.39 -20.27 -3.10
CA ASP A 176 5.19 -19.66 -2.53
C ASP A 176 4.87 -18.35 -3.27
N ASN A 177 4.35 -18.51 -4.49
CA ASN A 177 4.10 -17.39 -5.42
C ASN A 177 2.61 -17.11 -5.62
N ALA A 178 1.72 -17.91 -5.04
CA ALA A 178 0.28 -17.81 -5.25
C ALA A 178 -0.31 -16.43 -4.88
N PRO A 179 0.06 -15.78 -3.75
CA PRO A 179 -0.45 -14.44 -3.41
C PRO A 179 -0.08 -13.38 -4.46
N LEU A 180 1.16 -13.42 -4.97
CA LEU A 180 1.64 -12.50 -6.00
C LEU A 180 0.95 -12.75 -7.35
N LYS A 181 0.87 -14.01 -7.78
CA LYS A 181 0.18 -14.39 -9.04
C LYS A 181 -1.28 -13.97 -9.01
N TRP A 182 -1.97 -14.23 -7.91
CA TRP A 182 -3.34 -13.80 -7.68
C TRP A 182 -3.50 -12.29 -7.79
N ALA A 183 -2.64 -11.52 -7.09
CA ALA A 183 -2.71 -10.06 -7.09
C ALA A 183 -2.48 -9.50 -8.50
N ILE A 184 -1.47 -9.98 -9.22
CA ILE A 184 -1.17 -9.58 -10.60
C ILE A 184 -2.38 -9.86 -11.52
N MET A 185 -2.92 -11.08 -11.44
CA MET A 185 -4.07 -11.51 -12.23
C MET A 185 -5.40 -10.91 -11.83
N THR A 186 -5.53 -10.28 -10.67
CA THR A 186 -6.82 -9.75 -10.19
C THR A 186 -6.83 -8.23 -10.18
N HIS A 187 -5.70 -7.62 -9.87
CA HIS A 187 -5.59 -6.20 -9.57
C HIS A 187 -4.52 -5.45 -10.39
N GLY A 188 -3.65 -6.15 -11.13
CA GLY A 188 -2.60 -5.52 -11.93
C GLY A 188 -1.25 -5.49 -11.20
N GLY A 189 -0.36 -4.59 -11.61
CA GLY A 189 1.01 -4.53 -11.09
C GLY A 189 1.12 -4.46 -9.57
N VAL A 190 2.10 -5.15 -9.00
CA VAL A 190 2.33 -5.22 -7.54
C VAL A 190 3.61 -4.47 -7.22
N ALA A 191 3.54 -3.44 -6.36
CA ALA A 191 4.73 -2.76 -5.86
C ALA A 191 5.42 -3.64 -4.81
N ALA A 192 6.75 -3.81 -4.87
CA ALA A 192 7.49 -4.61 -3.91
C ALA A 192 8.89 -4.03 -3.65
N ALA A 193 9.42 -4.29 -2.47
CA ALA A 193 10.81 -4.04 -2.13
C ALA A 193 11.69 -5.19 -2.64
N VAL A 194 12.95 -4.89 -2.96
CA VAL A 194 13.92 -5.88 -3.41
C VAL A 194 15.34 -5.41 -3.11
N ASP A 195 16.23 -6.34 -2.77
CA ASP A 195 17.66 -6.11 -2.88
C ASP A 195 18.08 -6.22 -4.35
N PHE A 196 18.35 -5.09 -4.98
CA PHE A 196 18.64 -4.99 -6.40
C PHE A 196 19.97 -4.29 -6.66
N ARG A 197 21.07 -4.96 -6.31
CA ARG A 197 22.45 -4.44 -6.37
C ARG A 197 23.15 -4.71 -7.70
N VAL A 198 22.46 -4.47 -8.82
CA VAL A 198 22.98 -4.77 -10.17
C VAL A 198 24.28 -4.02 -10.51
N GLN A 199 24.47 -2.81 -9.97
CA GLN A 199 25.63 -1.96 -10.29
C GLN A 199 26.87 -2.28 -9.43
N SER A 200 26.68 -2.81 -8.22
CA SER A 200 27.77 -3.02 -7.25
C SER A 200 28.25 -4.47 -7.21
N GLN A 201 27.48 -5.40 -7.76
CA GLN A 201 27.80 -6.83 -7.73
C GLN A 201 27.48 -7.47 -9.08
N TYR A 202 28.45 -7.47 -10.00
CA TYR A 202 28.41 -8.23 -11.27
C TYR A 202 28.14 -9.74 -11.10
N LYS A 203 28.02 -10.24 -9.86
CA LYS A 203 27.73 -11.64 -9.52
C LYS A 203 26.24 -11.98 -9.53
N SER A 204 25.34 -11.00 -9.56
CA SER A 204 23.89 -11.25 -9.47
C SER A 204 23.12 -10.85 -10.73
N TRP A 205 23.76 -10.18 -11.69
CA TRP A 205 23.12 -9.66 -12.90
C TRP A 205 23.70 -10.31 -14.16
N ASN A 206 22.82 -10.85 -15.00
CA ASN A 206 23.16 -11.26 -16.36
C ASN A 206 22.75 -10.16 -17.35
N GLY A 207 23.74 -9.44 -17.89
CA GLY A 207 23.51 -8.35 -18.83
C GLY A 207 23.02 -8.77 -20.22
N VAL A 208 23.12 -10.05 -20.59
CA VAL A 208 22.68 -10.56 -21.90
C VAL A 208 21.17 -10.86 -21.91
N THR A 209 20.66 -11.41 -20.80
CA THR A 209 19.26 -11.83 -20.66
C THR A 209 18.45 -10.91 -19.74
N HIS A 210 19.09 -9.87 -19.21
CA HIS A 210 18.50 -8.94 -18.24
C HIS A 210 17.88 -9.65 -17.03
N ALA A 211 18.60 -10.63 -16.49
CA ALA A 211 18.13 -11.50 -15.42
C ALA A 211 18.93 -11.32 -14.13
N TYR A 212 18.24 -11.24 -13.00
CA TYR A 212 18.81 -11.02 -11.68
C TYR A 212 18.50 -12.15 -10.70
N TYR A 213 19.51 -12.54 -9.91
CA TYR A 213 19.35 -13.47 -8.81
C TYR A 213 20.38 -13.19 -7.70
N ASN A 214 19.89 -12.99 -6.48
CA ASN A 214 20.70 -12.99 -5.28
C ASN A 214 20.11 -13.91 -4.21
N ALA A 215 20.86 -14.95 -3.84
CA ALA A 215 20.47 -15.87 -2.78
C ALA A 215 20.64 -15.30 -1.36
N SER A 216 21.36 -14.18 -1.21
CA SER A 216 21.64 -13.57 0.08
C SER A 216 20.51 -12.63 0.48
N ARG A 217 19.84 -12.91 1.61
CA ARG A 217 18.81 -12.02 2.16
C ARG A 217 19.44 -10.80 2.83
N LEU A 218 19.75 -9.79 2.03
CA LEU A 218 20.24 -8.50 2.50
C LEU A 218 19.07 -7.52 2.68
N THR A 219 19.30 -6.42 3.39
CA THR A 219 18.32 -5.33 3.47
C THR A 219 18.00 -4.83 2.05
N PRO A 220 16.70 -4.80 1.65
CA PRO A 220 16.28 -4.22 0.38
C PRO A 220 16.79 -2.80 0.21
N ASN A 221 17.23 -2.47 -1.00
CA ASN A 221 17.77 -1.15 -1.35
C ASN A 221 17.03 -0.50 -2.53
N HIS A 222 15.99 -1.16 -3.03
CA HIS A 222 15.25 -0.72 -4.20
C HIS A 222 13.77 -1.15 -4.10
N HIS A 223 12.92 -0.52 -4.90
CA HIS A 223 11.53 -0.92 -5.09
C HIS A 223 11.24 -1.04 -6.57
N ILE A 224 10.47 -2.06 -6.93
CA ILE A 224 10.09 -2.38 -8.29
C ILE A 224 8.59 -2.65 -8.37
N MET A 225 8.08 -2.75 -9.59
CA MET A 225 6.74 -3.29 -9.82
C MET A 225 6.87 -4.68 -10.43
N ILE A 226 6.28 -5.69 -9.80
CA ILE A 226 6.14 -7.03 -10.36
C ILE A 226 4.96 -7.00 -11.33
N VAL A 227 5.20 -7.39 -12.58
CA VAL A 227 4.26 -7.24 -13.69
C VAL A 227 3.94 -8.54 -14.41
N GLY A 228 4.46 -9.65 -13.92
CA GLY A 228 4.25 -10.93 -14.57
C GLY A 228 5.17 -11.99 -14.00
N TRP A 229 5.10 -13.16 -14.62
CA TRP A 229 5.97 -14.28 -14.31
C TRP A 229 6.04 -15.28 -15.46
N ASP A 230 7.04 -16.15 -15.36
CA ASP A 230 7.16 -17.36 -16.17
C ASP A 230 7.76 -18.46 -15.28
N ASP A 231 6.95 -19.49 -15.00
CA ASP A 231 7.34 -20.67 -14.21
C ASP A 231 8.44 -21.49 -14.89
N GLY A 232 8.54 -21.40 -16.22
CA GLY A 232 9.53 -22.09 -17.03
C GLY A 232 10.75 -21.24 -17.38
N TYR A 233 10.88 -20.03 -16.82
CA TYR A 233 12.03 -19.17 -17.12
C TYR A 233 13.33 -19.89 -16.73
N PRO A 234 14.22 -20.20 -17.68
CA PRO A 234 15.25 -21.19 -17.45
C PRO A 234 16.34 -20.66 -16.52
N ALA A 235 16.79 -21.49 -15.56
CA ALA A 235 17.88 -21.18 -14.65
C ALA A 235 19.19 -20.82 -15.39
N VAL A 236 19.38 -21.36 -16.60
CA VAL A 236 20.52 -21.03 -17.47
C VAL A 236 20.47 -19.61 -18.03
N GLY A 237 19.31 -18.96 -17.98
CA GLY A 237 19.15 -17.54 -18.31
C GLY A 237 19.76 -16.61 -17.27
N PHE A 238 20.06 -17.07 -16.05
CA PHE A 238 20.77 -16.29 -15.04
C PHE A 238 22.29 -16.41 -15.20
N LEU A 239 23.04 -15.56 -14.51
CA LEU A 239 24.50 -15.50 -14.61
C LEU A 239 25.12 -16.87 -14.31
N ALA A 240 25.99 -17.36 -15.18
CA ALA A 240 26.52 -18.74 -15.11
C ALA A 240 27.21 -19.08 -13.76
N GLY A 241 27.85 -18.09 -13.11
CA GLY A 241 28.49 -18.25 -11.80
C GLY A 241 27.58 -18.03 -10.59
N SER A 242 26.31 -17.71 -10.82
CA SER A 242 25.28 -17.48 -9.80
C SER A 242 23.91 -17.84 -10.38
N ARG A 243 23.70 -19.13 -10.65
CA ARG A 243 22.42 -19.63 -11.14
C ARG A 243 21.50 -19.96 -9.96
N PRO A 244 20.19 -19.71 -10.09
CA PRO A 244 19.23 -20.17 -9.09
C PRO A 244 19.14 -21.71 -9.07
N PRO A 245 18.68 -22.31 -7.96
CA PRO A 245 18.51 -23.76 -7.83
C PRO A 245 17.48 -24.38 -8.79
N GLY A 246 16.62 -23.58 -9.40
CA GLY A 246 15.59 -24.05 -10.33
C GLY A 246 15.10 -22.95 -11.26
N ASP A 247 14.26 -23.35 -12.21
CA ASP A 247 13.58 -22.47 -13.14
C ASP A 247 12.50 -21.63 -12.44
N GLY A 248 12.07 -20.57 -13.11
CA GLY A 248 11.00 -19.70 -12.64
C GLY A 248 11.48 -18.31 -12.27
N ALA A 249 10.79 -17.30 -12.80
CA ALA A 249 11.11 -15.90 -12.56
C ALA A 249 9.87 -15.01 -12.56
N PHE A 250 9.94 -13.93 -11.79
CA PHE A 250 9.05 -12.80 -11.91
C PHE A 250 9.57 -11.82 -12.95
N LEU A 251 8.66 -11.31 -13.78
CA LEU A 251 8.94 -10.17 -14.65
C LEU A 251 8.72 -8.90 -13.83
N ILE A 252 9.69 -8.00 -13.83
CA ILE A 252 9.59 -6.70 -13.18
C ILE A 252 9.60 -5.56 -14.19
N ARG A 253 8.90 -4.48 -13.87
CA ARG A 253 9.10 -3.15 -14.45
C ARG A 253 9.94 -2.33 -13.48
N ASN A 254 11.06 -1.81 -13.98
CA ASN A 254 11.96 -0.96 -13.22
C ASN A 254 11.67 0.54 -13.46
N SER A 255 12.41 1.40 -12.77
CA SER A 255 12.27 2.86 -12.82
C SER A 255 13.54 3.57 -13.26
N TRP A 256 14.35 2.95 -14.11
CA TRP A 256 15.62 3.52 -14.62
C TRP A 256 15.56 3.88 -16.11
N GLY A 257 14.36 4.13 -16.63
CA GLY A 257 14.14 4.44 -18.03
C GLY A 257 14.15 3.21 -18.94
N THR A 258 13.80 3.43 -20.21
CA THR A 258 13.72 2.38 -21.25
C THR A 258 15.08 1.90 -21.73
N ASP A 259 16.15 2.68 -21.54
CA ASP A 259 17.50 2.30 -21.97
C ASP A 259 18.15 1.26 -21.02
N TRP A 260 17.49 0.95 -19.90
CA TRP A 260 17.96 -0.06 -18.95
C TRP A 260 17.24 -1.39 -19.12
N GLY A 261 17.98 -2.50 -19.02
CA GLY A 261 17.38 -3.84 -19.08
C GLY A 261 16.82 -4.15 -20.47
N ASP A 262 15.71 -4.89 -20.49
CA ASP A 262 14.90 -5.13 -21.67
C ASP A 262 13.81 -4.04 -21.75
N GLU A 263 14.12 -2.88 -22.32
CA GLU A 263 13.20 -1.74 -22.43
C GLU A 263 12.60 -1.26 -21.09
N GLY A 264 13.37 -1.35 -20.01
CA GLY A 264 12.95 -1.03 -18.64
C GLY A 264 12.48 -2.23 -17.82
N PHE A 265 12.50 -3.42 -18.39
CA PHE A 265 12.08 -4.67 -17.75
C PHE A 265 13.25 -5.60 -17.47
N ALA A 266 13.05 -6.53 -16.54
CA ALA A 266 14.03 -7.55 -16.20
C ALA A 266 13.34 -8.76 -15.56
N TRP A 267 14.02 -9.90 -15.59
CA TRP A 267 13.61 -11.11 -14.89
C TRP A 267 14.31 -11.19 -13.54
N VAL A 268 13.55 -11.49 -12.49
CA VAL A 268 14.09 -11.76 -11.15
C VAL A 268 13.71 -13.17 -10.75
N SER A 269 14.70 -14.01 -10.43
CA SER A 269 14.43 -15.42 -10.09
C SER A 269 13.45 -15.52 -8.92
N TYR A 270 12.57 -16.52 -8.96
CA TYR A 270 11.79 -16.94 -7.80
C TYR A 270 12.63 -17.24 -6.57
N TYR A 271 13.89 -17.64 -6.78
CA TYR A 271 14.82 -17.97 -5.71
C TYR A 271 15.55 -16.75 -5.15
N ASP A 272 15.35 -15.54 -5.71
CA ASP A 272 15.88 -14.33 -5.09
C ASP A 272 15.35 -14.18 -3.66
N ALA A 273 16.25 -13.85 -2.74
CA ALA A 273 15.99 -13.90 -1.32
C ALA A 273 15.06 -12.78 -0.82
N THR A 274 14.76 -11.76 -1.64
CA THR A 274 13.98 -10.58 -1.24
C THR A 274 12.83 -10.24 -2.20
N ILE A 275 12.79 -10.79 -3.42
CA ILE A 275 11.69 -10.51 -4.36
C ILE A 275 10.33 -10.89 -3.75
N GLY A 276 9.40 -9.94 -3.77
CA GLY A 276 8.08 -10.07 -3.16
C GLY A 276 8.00 -9.59 -1.70
N ASP A 277 9.09 -9.09 -1.12
CA ASP A 277 9.05 -8.43 0.19
C ASP A 277 8.23 -7.13 0.12
N ALA A 278 7.48 -6.85 1.19
CA ALA A 278 6.62 -5.66 1.32
C ALA A 278 5.68 -5.44 0.11
N ALA A 279 5.19 -6.54 -0.47
CA ALA A 279 4.37 -6.51 -1.67
C ALA A 279 2.99 -5.89 -1.38
N MET A 280 2.60 -4.90 -2.20
CA MET A 280 1.37 -4.14 -2.07
C MET A 280 0.70 -3.93 -3.42
N VAL A 281 -0.64 -4.03 -3.43
CA VAL A 281 -1.46 -3.76 -4.61
C VAL A 281 -2.66 -2.88 -4.25
N TYR A 282 -3.08 -2.00 -5.17
CA TYR A 282 -4.18 -1.06 -4.96
C TYR A 282 -5.49 -1.59 -5.53
N SER A 283 -6.17 -2.46 -4.78
CA SER A 283 -7.40 -3.15 -5.22
C SER A 283 -8.62 -2.24 -5.31
N GLY A 284 -8.67 -1.17 -4.51
CA GLY A 284 -9.81 -0.26 -4.42
C GLY A 284 -9.39 1.16 -4.74
N VAL A 285 -9.43 1.55 -6.00
CA VAL A 285 -9.26 2.95 -6.44
C VAL A 285 -10.65 3.51 -6.77
N GLU A 286 -10.99 4.78 -6.66
CA GLU A 286 -12.37 5.20 -7.02
C GLU A 286 -12.38 6.59 -7.64
N SER A 287 -13.49 6.90 -8.32
CA SER A 287 -13.76 8.26 -8.78
C SER A 287 -13.80 9.22 -7.60
N VAL A 288 -13.26 10.42 -7.77
CA VAL A 288 -13.27 11.49 -6.76
C VAL A 288 -14.68 11.98 -6.38
N LYS A 289 -15.69 11.58 -7.17
CA LYS A 289 -17.11 11.86 -6.88
C LYS A 289 -17.69 10.92 -5.81
N ASN A 290 -16.92 9.96 -5.32
CA ASN A 290 -17.40 8.98 -4.36
C ASN A 290 -17.66 9.58 -2.99
N TYR A 291 -16.82 10.52 -2.52
CA TYR A 291 -16.95 11.20 -1.24
C TYR A 291 -16.49 12.67 -1.32
N ASP A 292 -17.01 13.52 -0.44
CA ASP A 292 -16.73 14.96 -0.42
C ASP A 292 -15.57 15.32 0.51
N ALA A 293 -15.31 14.51 1.56
CA ALA A 293 -14.22 14.76 2.50
C ALA A 293 -13.70 13.48 3.17
N VAL A 294 -12.43 13.53 3.58
CA VAL A 294 -11.78 12.54 4.45
C VAL A 294 -11.39 13.18 5.78
N TYR A 295 -11.68 12.50 6.87
CA TYR A 295 -11.39 12.93 8.24
C TYR A 295 -10.36 11.97 8.81
N GLN A 296 -9.17 12.46 9.13
CA GLN A 296 -8.09 11.61 9.61
C GLN A 296 -7.10 12.42 10.45
N TYR A 297 -6.31 11.70 11.23
CA TYR A 297 -5.20 12.26 12.00
C TYR A 297 -3.83 11.84 11.45
N ASP A 298 -3.79 10.79 10.62
CA ASP A 298 -2.57 10.09 10.28
C ASP A 298 -2.01 10.53 8.92
N ALA A 299 -1.14 11.55 8.96
CA ALA A 299 -0.48 12.02 7.75
C ALA A 299 0.51 11.00 7.16
N LEU A 300 1.07 10.09 7.98
CA LEU A 300 2.10 9.14 7.59
C LEU A 300 1.60 7.68 7.48
N GLY A 301 0.31 7.44 7.73
CA GLY A 301 -0.26 6.10 7.73
C GLY A 301 0.23 5.22 8.89
N ARG A 302 0.14 3.91 8.71
CA ARG A 302 0.49 2.90 9.73
C ARG A 302 2.00 2.85 9.97
N SER A 303 2.42 3.10 11.22
CA SER A 303 3.83 3.03 11.66
C SER A 303 4.18 1.81 12.51
N ALA A 304 3.20 1.19 13.19
CA ALA A 304 3.42 0.00 14.01
C ALA A 304 2.12 -0.79 14.18
N TRP A 305 2.27 -2.07 14.52
CA TRP A 305 1.18 -2.88 15.02
C TRP A 305 1.21 -2.94 16.55
N VAL A 306 0.03 -2.81 17.15
CA VAL A 306 -0.17 -2.94 18.60
C VAL A 306 -1.09 -4.13 18.84
N GLY A 307 -0.59 -5.10 19.60
CA GLY A 307 -1.37 -6.28 20.01
C GLY A 307 -1.93 -6.12 21.41
N VAL A 308 -3.09 -6.73 21.66
CA VAL A 308 -3.68 -6.90 23.01
C VAL A 308 -3.45 -8.35 23.41
N THR A 309 -2.65 -8.62 24.45
CA THR A 309 -2.23 -10.00 24.77
C THR A 309 -3.31 -10.86 25.44
N ALA A 310 -4.46 -10.26 25.79
CA ALA A 310 -5.54 -10.92 26.53
C ALA A 310 -6.69 -11.39 25.64
N SER A 311 -6.73 -10.98 24.36
CA SER A 311 -7.83 -11.26 23.45
C SER A 311 -7.40 -11.07 22.00
N GLU A 312 -7.97 -11.87 21.10
CA GLU A 312 -7.95 -11.63 19.65
C GLU A 312 -8.81 -10.41 19.25
N GLU A 313 -9.62 -9.87 20.17
CA GLU A 313 -10.43 -8.69 19.98
C GLU A 313 -9.70 -7.40 20.40
N ALA A 314 -9.79 -6.37 19.54
CA ALA A 314 -9.40 -5.01 19.87
C ALA A 314 -10.44 -4.00 19.40
N TRP A 315 -10.64 -2.95 20.21
CA TRP A 315 -11.41 -1.77 19.83
C TRP A 315 -10.49 -0.56 19.70
N PHE A 316 -10.70 0.23 18.65
CA PHE A 316 -10.07 1.54 18.50
C PHE A 316 -11.07 2.55 17.96
N ALA A 317 -10.90 3.82 18.33
CA ALA A 317 -11.86 4.87 18.00
C ALA A 317 -11.19 6.23 17.86
N ASN A 318 -11.69 7.02 16.91
CA ASN A 318 -11.23 8.38 16.64
C ASN A 318 -12.44 9.30 16.77
N ARG A 319 -12.22 10.44 17.44
CA ARG A 319 -13.23 11.46 17.68
C ARG A 319 -12.95 12.66 16.81
N PHE A 320 -13.89 13.00 15.95
CA PHE A 320 -13.78 14.11 15.01
C PHE A 320 -14.78 15.21 15.36
N THR A 321 -14.55 16.40 14.80
CA THR A 321 -15.56 17.48 14.76
C THR A 321 -15.96 17.67 13.31
N ALA A 322 -17.24 17.51 12.98
CA ALA A 322 -17.71 17.62 11.61
C ALA A 322 -17.51 19.05 11.08
N ALA A 323 -16.79 19.21 9.98
CA ALA A 323 -16.59 20.49 9.30
C ALA A 323 -17.87 20.95 8.57
N GLY A 324 -18.76 20.02 8.23
CA GLY A 324 -20.03 20.29 7.57
C GLY A 324 -21.14 19.35 8.04
N THR A 325 -22.39 19.67 7.69
CA THR A 325 -23.55 18.80 7.93
C THR A 325 -23.69 17.80 6.79
N GLY A 326 -23.81 16.51 7.11
CA GLY A 326 -23.83 15.46 6.11
C GLY A 326 -24.01 14.07 6.72
N VAL A 327 -23.49 13.05 6.04
CA VAL A 327 -23.53 11.66 6.51
C VAL A 327 -22.17 11.01 6.41
N VAL A 328 -21.77 10.31 7.47
CA VAL A 328 -20.66 9.36 7.42
C VAL A 328 -21.13 8.15 6.63
N LYS A 329 -20.44 7.82 5.53
CA LYS A 329 -20.83 6.71 4.64
C LYS A 329 -19.83 5.58 4.61
N ALA A 330 -18.59 5.81 5.05
CA ALA A 330 -17.59 4.77 5.15
C ALA A 330 -16.58 5.08 6.25
N VAL A 331 -15.91 4.03 6.71
CA VAL A 331 -14.78 4.10 7.66
C VAL A 331 -13.65 3.27 7.08
N SER A 332 -12.44 3.79 7.17
CA SER A 332 -11.23 3.15 6.70
C SER A 332 -10.26 2.86 7.83
N PHE A 333 -9.64 1.70 7.78
CA PHE A 333 -8.75 1.22 8.83
C PHE A 333 -7.80 0.15 8.27
N TYR A 334 -6.74 -0.12 9.01
CA TYR A 334 -5.81 -1.19 8.68
C TYR A 334 -6.19 -2.50 9.37
N THR A 335 -5.97 -3.62 8.71
CA THR A 335 -6.04 -4.97 9.28
C THR A 335 -4.68 -5.65 9.19
N PRO A 336 -4.21 -6.33 10.26
CA PRO A 336 -2.87 -6.91 10.28
C PRO A 336 -2.80 -8.25 9.57
N VAL A 337 -3.87 -9.05 9.56
CA VAL A 337 -3.84 -10.43 9.08
C VAL A 337 -5.05 -10.74 8.19
N PRO A 338 -4.92 -11.66 7.21
CA PRO A 338 -6.06 -12.19 6.48
C PRO A 338 -7.12 -12.78 7.42
N GLY A 339 -8.39 -12.68 7.02
CA GLY A 339 -9.52 -13.19 7.81
C GLY A 339 -9.91 -12.33 9.00
N THR A 340 -9.33 -11.13 9.18
CA THR A 340 -9.73 -10.19 10.23
C THR A 340 -11.22 -9.85 10.11
N SER A 341 -12.01 -10.18 11.13
CA SER A 341 -13.41 -9.75 11.20
C SER A 341 -13.50 -8.36 11.83
N TYR A 342 -14.52 -7.59 11.46
CA TYR A 342 -14.69 -6.23 11.93
C TYR A 342 -16.15 -5.88 12.22
N GLU A 343 -16.33 -4.90 13.09
CA GLU A 343 -17.58 -4.19 13.31
C GLU A 343 -17.29 -2.69 13.45
N VAL A 344 -17.99 -1.86 12.70
CA VAL A 344 -17.90 -0.40 12.76
C VAL A 344 -19.13 0.19 13.42
N ARG A 345 -18.93 1.10 14.36
CA ARG A 345 -19.98 1.91 14.99
C ARG A 345 -19.66 3.39 14.86
N VAL A 346 -20.71 4.21 14.73
CA VAL A 346 -20.57 5.67 14.74
C VAL A 346 -21.54 6.26 15.76
N ALA A 347 -21.03 7.09 16.66
CA ALA A 347 -21.77 7.70 17.75
C ALA A 347 -21.48 9.21 17.86
N ARG A 348 -22.29 9.95 18.62
CA ARG A 348 -22.06 11.38 18.89
C ARG A 348 -20.92 11.65 19.87
N GLY A 349 -20.52 10.64 20.64
CA GLY A 349 -19.48 10.72 21.64
C GLY A 349 -19.03 9.32 22.09
N LEU A 350 -17.89 9.25 22.77
CA LEU A 350 -17.26 7.98 23.13
C LEU A 350 -18.16 7.10 24.00
N GLY A 351 -18.81 7.68 25.01
CA GLY A 351 -19.75 6.95 25.88
C GLY A 351 -21.00 6.41 25.17
N GLY A 352 -21.28 6.85 23.94
CA GLY A 352 -22.39 6.34 23.13
C GLY A 352 -22.02 5.18 22.21
N VAL A 353 -20.73 4.83 22.07
CA VAL A 353 -20.27 3.81 21.12
C VAL A 353 -20.84 2.42 21.46
N ALA A 354 -20.82 2.03 22.74
CA ALA A 354 -21.31 0.73 23.18
C ALA A 354 -22.81 0.53 22.91
N ALA A 355 -23.60 1.61 22.92
CA ALA A 355 -25.04 1.57 22.64
C ALA A 355 -25.39 1.85 21.16
N ALA A 356 -24.43 2.34 20.36
CA ALA A 356 -24.65 2.61 18.95
C ALA A 356 -24.81 1.29 18.17
N PRO A 357 -25.75 1.23 17.20
CA PRO A 357 -25.87 0.05 16.35
C PRO A 357 -24.62 -0.12 15.47
N ALA A 358 -24.31 -1.37 15.12
CA ALA A 358 -23.35 -1.66 14.06
C ALA A 358 -23.77 -0.94 12.77
N ALA A 359 -22.89 -0.06 12.29
CA ALA A 359 -23.03 0.65 11.04
C ALA A 359 -22.44 -0.14 9.87
N ALA A 360 -21.43 -0.98 10.15
CA ALA A 360 -20.95 -2.05 9.28
C ALA A 360 -20.35 -3.23 10.04
N ALA A 361 -20.33 -4.40 9.41
CA ALA A 361 -19.61 -5.57 9.90
C ALA A 361 -19.26 -6.50 8.74
N GLY A 362 -18.23 -7.31 8.90
CA GLY A 362 -17.82 -8.31 7.92
C GLY A 362 -16.46 -8.92 8.22
N THR A 363 -15.89 -9.60 7.23
CA THR A 363 -14.55 -10.20 7.31
C THR A 363 -13.73 -9.76 6.10
N LEU A 364 -12.49 -9.38 6.34
CA LEU A 364 -11.56 -8.92 5.31
C LEU A 364 -10.59 -10.06 4.98
N ALA A 365 -10.62 -10.52 3.73
CA ALA A 365 -9.92 -11.73 3.30
C ALA A 365 -8.40 -11.56 3.16
N VAL A 366 -7.89 -10.33 3.14
CA VAL A 366 -6.46 -10.02 2.99
C VAL A 366 -6.14 -8.88 3.95
N ALA A 367 -4.94 -8.87 4.51
CA ALA A 367 -4.45 -7.75 5.31
C ALA A 367 -4.30 -6.49 4.46
N GLY A 368 -4.43 -5.31 5.06
CA GLY A 368 -4.15 -4.06 4.37
C GLY A 368 -4.92 -2.87 4.90
N TYR A 369 -5.02 -1.84 4.05
CA TYR A 369 -5.87 -0.68 4.29
C TYR A 369 -7.18 -0.89 3.57
N HIS A 370 -8.30 -0.77 4.28
CA HIS A 370 -9.63 -1.02 3.73
C HIS A 370 -10.54 0.14 4.03
N THR A 371 -11.46 0.43 3.10
CA THR A 371 -12.59 1.35 3.33
C THR A 371 -13.89 0.57 3.29
N VAL A 372 -14.56 0.46 4.43
CA VAL A 372 -15.81 -0.28 4.55
C VAL A 372 -16.99 0.69 4.44
N ARG A 373 -17.90 0.43 3.50
CA ARG A 373 -19.13 1.21 3.35
C ARG A 373 -20.10 0.85 4.48
N LEU A 374 -20.68 1.88 5.09
CA LEU A 374 -21.67 1.71 6.14
C LEU A 374 -23.02 1.32 5.52
N GLN A 375 -23.54 0.16 5.91
CA GLN A 375 -24.92 -0.25 5.60
C GLN A 375 -25.93 0.69 6.27
N ARG A 376 -25.54 1.36 7.36
CA ARG A 376 -26.31 2.40 8.03
C ARG A 376 -25.51 3.70 8.11
N PRO A 377 -25.60 4.59 7.10
CA PRO A 377 -24.96 5.90 7.14
C PRO A 377 -25.41 6.72 8.36
N VAL A 378 -24.48 7.44 8.98
CA VAL A 378 -24.75 8.17 10.24
C VAL A 378 -24.66 9.67 10.03
N ALA A 379 -25.75 10.37 10.37
CA ALA A 379 -25.82 11.82 10.21
C ALA A 379 -24.88 12.55 11.17
N VAL A 380 -24.20 13.56 10.64
CA VAL A 380 -23.34 14.48 11.39
C VAL A 380 -23.74 15.91 11.10
N THR A 381 -23.55 16.79 12.09
CA THR A 381 -23.90 18.20 12.01
C THR A 381 -22.65 19.04 12.15
N ALA A 382 -22.50 20.08 11.31
CA ALA A 382 -21.38 21.00 11.37
C ALA A 382 -21.11 21.49 12.80
N GLY A 383 -19.83 21.49 13.20
CA GLY A 383 -19.37 21.88 14.53
C GLY A 383 -19.67 20.87 15.65
N ARG A 384 -20.40 19.79 15.37
CA ARG A 384 -20.66 18.73 16.37
C ARG A 384 -19.62 17.62 16.28
N ARG A 385 -19.30 17.05 17.44
CA ARG A 385 -18.41 15.90 17.55
C ARG A 385 -19.13 14.62 17.15
N PHE A 386 -18.37 13.70 16.59
CA PHE A 386 -18.78 12.32 16.39
C PHE A 386 -17.57 11.41 16.60
N VAL A 387 -17.81 10.14 16.87
CA VAL A 387 -16.81 9.10 17.08
C VAL A 387 -17.12 7.99 16.09
N ALA A 388 -16.11 7.61 15.31
CA ALA A 388 -16.11 6.30 14.67
C ALA A 388 -15.32 5.35 15.55
N ALA A 389 -15.82 4.14 15.73
CA ALA A 389 -15.16 3.09 16.48
C ALA A 389 -15.19 1.81 15.65
N VAL A 390 -14.09 1.09 15.67
CA VAL A 390 -13.92 -0.18 14.97
C VAL A 390 -13.52 -1.22 15.99
N ARG A 391 -14.28 -2.30 16.02
CA ARG A 391 -13.87 -3.58 16.61
C ARG A 391 -13.21 -4.39 15.51
N VAL A 392 -12.09 -5.01 15.82
CA VAL A 392 -11.48 -6.06 15.01
C VAL A 392 -11.29 -7.31 15.85
N GLU A 393 -11.40 -8.45 15.20
CA GLU A 393 -11.06 -9.75 15.75
C GLU A 393 -10.13 -10.44 14.74
N THR A 394 -8.89 -10.65 15.14
CA THR A 394 -7.82 -11.16 14.27
C THR A 394 -7.60 -12.64 14.55
N PRO A 395 -7.65 -13.52 13.53
CA PRO A 395 -7.34 -14.93 13.72
C PRO A 395 -5.87 -15.14 14.10
N GLY A 396 -5.62 -15.94 15.16
CA GLY A 396 -4.29 -16.32 15.63
C GLY A 396 -3.59 -15.23 16.44
#